data_AF-A0A7N4PXD8-F1
#
_entry.id   AF-A0A7N4PXD8-F1
#
_cell.length_a   1.000
_cell.length_b   1.000
_cell.length_c   1.000
_cell.angle_alpha   90.00
_cell.angle_beta   90.00
_cell.angle_gamma   90.00
#
_symmetry.space_group_name_H-M   'P 1'
#
loop_
_entity.id
_entity.type
_entity.pdbx_description
1 polymer ?
#
loop_
_entity_poly.entity_id
_entity_poly.type
_entity_poly.pdbx_seq_one_letter_code
_entity_poly.pdbx_strand_id
1 'polypeptide(L)'
;MGNMPSAVKHCLSYQHLLREHLGVGDTVAGALEPAQVTQLSGFPEYVKIVEVGPRDGLQNEKVIVPTDIKIEFINQLSKTGLSVIEVTSFVSSKWVPQMADHTEVMKGIYQYPGVRYPVLTPNLQGFHNAMGINIVDSAVSGLGGCPYAKGASGNVATEDLIYMLNGLGLNTGVNLYKVMEAGNFICRAINKTTNSKVAQASFSV
;
A
#
# COMPACT_ATOMS: atom_id res chain seq x y z
N MET A 1 2.01 -20.64 -12.57
CA MET A 1 0.59 -20.26 -12.63
C MET A 1 -0.22 -21.45 -12.15
N GLY A 2 -0.90 -21.32 -11.01
CA GLY A 2 -1.78 -22.40 -10.52
C GLY A 2 -2.99 -22.56 -11.45
N ASN A 3 -3.43 -23.80 -11.67
CA ASN A 3 -4.65 -24.06 -12.42
C ASN A 3 -5.87 -23.58 -11.62
N MET A 4 -6.69 -22.73 -12.23
CA MET A 4 -7.98 -22.30 -11.63
C MET A 4 -8.87 -23.52 -11.35
N PRO A 5 -9.42 -23.67 -10.13
CA PRO A 5 -10.33 -24.77 -9.79
C PRO A 5 -11.52 -24.82 -10.76
N SER A 6 -11.94 -26.02 -11.16
CA SER A 6 -13.06 -26.23 -12.09
C SER A 6 -14.36 -25.55 -11.60
N ALA A 7 -14.61 -25.56 -10.29
CA ALA A 7 -15.76 -24.90 -9.68
C ALA A 7 -15.80 -23.39 -9.96
N VAL A 8 -14.66 -22.69 -9.94
CA VAL A 8 -14.60 -21.26 -10.25
C VAL A 8 -14.89 -21.01 -11.73
N LYS A 9 -14.38 -21.87 -12.63
CA LYS A 9 -14.66 -21.78 -14.08
C LYS A 9 -16.14 -21.98 -14.41
N HIS A 10 -16.84 -22.84 -13.65
CA HIS A 10 -18.26 -23.15 -13.87
C HIS A 10 -19.22 -22.11 -13.28
N CYS A 11 -18.85 -21.42 -12.18
CA CYS A 11 -19.73 -20.46 -11.51
C CYS A 11 -19.40 -18.99 -11.81
N LEU A 12 -18.15 -18.66 -12.15
CA LEU A 12 -17.68 -17.28 -12.31
C LEU A 12 -16.70 -17.19 -13.50
N SER A 13 -17.21 -16.89 -14.70
CA SER A 13 -16.34 -16.50 -15.81
C SER A 13 -15.80 -15.09 -15.58
N TYR A 14 -14.62 -14.75 -16.10
CA TYR A 14 -14.12 -13.37 -16.00
C TYR A 14 -15.11 -12.36 -16.63
N GLN A 15 -15.84 -12.78 -17.66
CA GLN A 15 -16.90 -12.00 -18.29
C GLN A 15 -18.07 -11.76 -17.34
N HIS A 16 -18.38 -12.70 -16.44
CA HIS A 16 -19.38 -12.49 -15.39
C HIS A 16 -18.92 -11.40 -14.41
N LEU A 17 -17.67 -11.46 -13.95
CA LEU A 17 -17.10 -10.42 -13.08
C LEU A 17 -17.08 -9.04 -13.74
N LEU A 18 -16.71 -8.96 -15.02
CA LEU A 18 -16.75 -7.71 -15.79
C LEU A 18 -18.17 -7.16 -15.91
N ARG A 19 -19.16 -8.02 -16.16
CA ARG A 19 -20.57 -7.62 -16.24
C ARG A 19 -21.10 -7.04 -14.93
N GLU A 20 -20.83 -7.72 -13.82
CA GLU A 20 -21.28 -7.26 -12.49
C GLU A 20 -20.67 -5.92 -12.10
N HIS A 21 -19.39 -5.69 -12.38
CA HIS A 21 -18.66 -4.54 -11.85
C HIS A 21 -18.60 -3.32 -12.77
N LEU A 22 -18.75 -3.49 -14.09
CA LEU A 22 -18.63 -2.39 -15.06
C LEU A 22 -19.98 -1.93 -15.64
N GLY A 23 -21.11 -2.55 -15.24
CA GLY A 23 -22.44 -2.18 -15.72
C GLY A 23 -22.61 -2.28 -17.25
N VAL A 24 -21.80 -3.13 -17.90
CA VAL A 24 -21.86 -3.34 -19.35
C VAL A 24 -23.08 -4.18 -19.66
N GLY A 25 -24.11 -3.55 -20.24
CA GLY A 25 -25.37 -4.22 -20.63
C GLY A 25 -25.18 -5.33 -21.67
N ASP A 26 -26.24 -6.12 -21.87
CA ASP A 26 -26.27 -7.40 -22.60
C ASP A 26 -25.74 -7.40 -24.05
N THR A 27 -25.47 -6.23 -24.63
CA THR A 27 -24.93 -6.12 -26.00
C THR A 27 -23.49 -6.60 -26.14
N VAL A 28 -22.72 -6.68 -25.04
CA VAL A 28 -21.36 -7.27 -25.04
C VAL A 28 -21.37 -8.71 -24.51
N ALA A 29 -22.41 -9.06 -23.75
CA ALA A 29 -22.58 -10.33 -23.05
C ALA A 29 -22.87 -11.51 -23.98
N GLY A 30 -23.60 -11.26 -25.09
CA GLY A 30 -24.08 -12.28 -26.02
C GLY A 30 -23.29 -12.40 -27.33
N ALA A 31 -22.24 -11.59 -27.54
CA ALA A 31 -21.63 -11.45 -28.86
C ALA A 31 -20.09 -11.57 -28.90
N LEU A 32 -19.43 -12.01 -27.82
CA LEU A 32 -18.00 -12.31 -27.89
C LEU A 32 -17.81 -13.78 -28.32
N GLU A 33 -17.97 -14.00 -29.63
CA GLU A 33 -17.40 -15.17 -30.32
C GLU A 33 -15.91 -15.32 -29.93
N PRO A 34 -15.34 -16.54 -29.86
CA PRO A 34 -13.93 -16.77 -29.50
C PRO A 34 -12.93 -15.94 -30.32
N ALA A 35 -13.35 -15.51 -31.51
CA ALA A 35 -12.60 -14.67 -32.43
C ALA A 35 -12.57 -13.15 -32.10
N GLN A 36 -13.29 -12.68 -31.06
CA GLN A 36 -13.28 -11.26 -30.63
C GLN A 36 -12.42 -11.00 -29.37
N VAL A 37 -11.84 -12.05 -28.76
CA VAL A 37 -10.86 -11.93 -27.66
C VAL A 37 -9.54 -11.28 -28.14
N THR A 38 -9.34 -11.19 -29.44
CA THR A 38 -8.25 -10.47 -30.11
C THR A 38 -8.28 -8.95 -29.92
N GLN A 39 -9.28 -8.39 -29.23
CA GLN A 39 -9.36 -6.96 -28.91
C GLN A 39 -9.09 -6.63 -27.43
N LEU A 40 -8.23 -7.40 -26.75
CA LEU A 40 -7.50 -6.94 -25.55
C LEU A 40 -6.21 -6.16 -25.91
N SER A 41 -6.15 -5.57 -27.10
CA SER A 41 -5.05 -4.72 -27.56
C SER A 41 -5.05 -3.41 -26.78
N GLY A 42 -4.52 -3.42 -25.56
CA GLY A 42 -4.40 -2.25 -24.69
C GLY A 42 -3.97 -2.54 -23.26
N PHE A 43 -4.09 -3.79 -22.78
CA PHE A 43 -3.56 -4.17 -21.48
C PHE A 43 -2.07 -4.52 -21.56
N PRO A 44 -1.27 -4.20 -20.53
CA PRO A 44 0.11 -4.61 -20.48
C PRO A 44 0.21 -6.13 -20.37
N GLU A 45 1.30 -6.71 -20.88
CA GLU A 45 1.60 -8.14 -20.75
C GLU A 45 1.77 -8.58 -19.29
N TYR A 46 2.06 -7.64 -18.39
CA TYR A 46 2.23 -7.87 -16.96
C TYR A 46 1.56 -6.77 -16.15
N VAL A 47 0.76 -7.20 -15.17
CA VAL A 47 0.18 -6.34 -14.14
C VAL A 47 0.73 -6.78 -12.80
N LYS A 48 1.30 -5.83 -12.05
CA LYS A 48 1.72 -6.07 -10.67
C LYS A 48 0.52 -5.93 -9.74
N ILE A 49 0.25 -6.97 -8.96
CA ILE A 49 -0.69 -6.92 -7.85
C ILE A 49 0.05 -6.48 -6.59
N VAL A 50 -0.49 -5.46 -5.92
CA VAL A 50 -0.07 -5.05 -4.57
C VAL A 50 -1.16 -5.53 -3.63
N GLU A 51 -0.85 -6.53 -2.82
CA GLU A 51 -1.80 -7.10 -1.86
C GLU A 51 -1.82 -6.23 -0.60
N VAL A 52 -2.99 -5.69 -0.26
CA VAL A 52 -3.18 -4.75 0.86
C VAL A 52 -4.09 -5.30 1.95
N GLY A 53 -4.58 -6.53 1.79
CA GLY A 53 -5.47 -7.21 2.74
C GLY A 53 -4.93 -7.24 4.17
N PRO A 54 -3.66 -7.61 4.42
CA PRO A 54 -3.10 -7.65 5.79
C PRO A 54 -3.07 -6.29 6.50
N ARG A 55 -2.91 -5.18 5.75
CA ARG A 55 -2.93 -3.81 6.29
C ARG A 55 -4.29 -3.15 6.12
N ASP A 56 -4.60 -2.69 4.91
CA ASP A 56 -5.78 -1.85 4.63
C ASP A 56 -7.08 -2.64 4.81
N GLY A 57 -7.10 -3.91 4.41
CA GLY A 57 -8.23 -4.81 4.63
C GLY A 57 -8.52 -5.00 6.12
N LEU A 58 -7.59 -5.63 6.85
CA LEU A 58 -7.77 -5.94 8.28
C LEU A 58 -7.95 -4.70 9.16
N GLN A 59 -7.40 -3.54 8.77
CA GLN A 59 -7.64 -2.28 9.48
C GLN A 59 -9.12 -1.85 9.43
N ASN A 60 -9.82 -2.17 8.33
CA ASN A 60 -11.24 -1.84 8.13
C ASN A 60 -12.20 -2.91 8.65
N GLU A 61 -11.70 -4.08 9.02
CA GLU A 61 -12.53 -5.14 9.59
C GLU A 61 -13.01 -4.80 11.00
N LYS A 62 -14.25 -5.20 11.30
CA LYS A 62 -14.85 -5.01 12.63
C LYS A 62 -14.20 -5.90 13.69
N VAL A 63 -13.71 -7.07 13.27
CA VAL A 63 -13.08 -8.05 14.15
C VAL A 63 -11.58 -7.82 14.15
N ILE A 64 -10.99 -7.70 15.34
CA ILE A 64 -9.55 -7.67 15.51
C ILE A 64 -9.03 -9.12 15.37
N VAL A 65 -8.29 -9.37 14.29
CA VAL A 65 -7.70 -10.68 14.02
C VAL A 65 -6.50 -10.90 14.94
N PRO A 66 -6.36 -12.07 15.59
CA PRO A 66 -5.20 -12.43 16.40
C PRO A 66 -3.87 -12.39 15.62
N THR A 67 -2.78 -12.09 16.32
CA THR A 67 -1.45 -11.89 15.73
C THR A 67 -0.91 -13.12 14.99
N ASP A 68 -1.07 -14.31 15.54
CA ASP A 68 -0.66 -15.58 14.94
C ASP A 68 -1.38 -15.86 13.62
N ILE A 69 -2.69 -15.53 13.57
CA ILE A 69 -3.49 -15.66 12.36
C ILE A 69 -3.06 -14.65 11.29
N LYS A 70 -2.73 -13.41 11.67
CA LYS A 70 -2.17 -12.42 10.73
C LYS A 70 -0.86 -12.91 10.12
N ILE A 71 0.06 -13.40 10.96
CA ILE A 71 1.35 -13.93 10.51
C ILE A 71 1.14 -15.08 9.52
N GLU A 72 0.28 -16.04 9.86
CA GLU A 72 0.00 -17.18 8.99
C GLU A 72 -0.64 -16.73 7.66
N PHE A 73 -1.58 -15.79 7.70
CA PHE A 73 -2.18 -15.21 6.50
C PHE A 73 -1.13 -14.60 5.57
N ILE A 74 -0.22 -13.77 6.09
CA ILE A 74 0.85 -13.15 5.30
C ILE A 74 1.83 -14.20 4.75
N ASN A 75 2.16 -15.21 5.55
CA ASN A 75 3.04 -16.31 5.12
C ASN A 75 2.40 -17.15 4.00
N GLN A 76 1.08 -17.36 4.02
CA GLN A 76 0.36 -18.01 2.93
C GLN A 76 0.35 -17.14 1.67
N LEU A 77 0.03 -15.85 1.79
CA LEU A 77 0.08 -14.91 0.67
C LEU A 77 1.45 -14.86 0.02
N SER A 78 2.52 -14.92 0.80
CA SER A 78 3.89 -14.90 0.31
C SER A 78 4.25 -16.09 -0.58
N LYS A 79 3.52 -17.21 -0.48
CA LYS A 79 3.72 -18.42 -1.29
C LYS A 79 2.95 -18.40 -2.62
N THR A 80 2.11 -17.38 -2.85
CA THR A 80 1.18 -17.34 -4.01
C THR A 80 1.83 -16.85 -5.31
N GLY A 81 2.99 -16.19 -5.21
CA GLY A 81 3.62 -15.46 -6.32
C GLY A 81 3.36 -13.95 -6.31
N LEU A 82 2.68 -13.42 -5.28
CA LEU A 82 2.62 -11.98 -5.03
C LEU A 82 4.03 -11.41 -4.81
N SER A 83 4.31 -10.26 -5.44
CA SER A 83 5.63 -9.60 -5.35
C SER A 83 5.68 -8.48 -4.30
N VAL A 84 4.52 -8.00 -3.85
CA VAL A 84 4.38 -6.94 -2.85
C VAL A 84 3.16 -7.25 -1.99
N ILE A 85 3.37 -7.31 -0.67
CA ILE A 85 2.32 -7.49 0.34
C ILE A 85 2.49 -6.38 1.38
N GLU A 86 1.55 -5.45 1.45
CA GLU A 86 1.52 -4.44 2.51
C GLU A 86 1.09 -5.08 3.82
N VAL A 87 2.02 -5.14 4.78
CA VAL A 87 1.90 -6.06 5.92
C VAL A 87 1.11 -5.44 7.08
N THR A 88 1.48 -4.23 7.48
CA THR A 88 0.94 -3.60 8.69
C THR A 88 1.20 -2.09 8.68
N SER A 89 0.74 -1.43 9.74
CA SER A 89 0.89 0.01 9.94
C SER A 89 1.37 0.32 11.35
N PHE A 90 2.46 1.09 11.47
CA PHE A 90 3.00 1.57 12.74
C PHE A 90 2.24 2.81 13.23
N VAL A 91 0.92 2.66 13.37
CA VAL A 91 -0.02 3.65 13.89
C VAL A 91 -0.21 3.50 15.39
N SER A 92 -0.83 4.50 16.03
CA SER A 92 -1.20 4.38 17.43
C SER A 92 -2.30 3.33 17.62
N SER A 93 -2.02 2.33 18.46
CA SER A 93 -2.98 1.29 18.88
C SER A 93 -4.25 1.84 19.51
N LYS A 94 -4.20 3.06 20.08
CA LYS A 94 -5.39 3.76 20.59
C LYS A 94 -6.39 4.09 19.49
N TRP A 95 -5.90 4.51 18.32
CA TRP A 95 -6.74 4.96 17.21
C TRP A 95 -7.06 3.83 16.24
N VAL A 96 -6.15 2.88 16.10
CA VAL A 96 -6.26 1.74 15.18
C VAL A 96 -5.85 0.46 15.93
N PRO A 97 -6.72 -0.09 16.81
CA PRO A 97 -6.41 -1.27 17.59
C PRO A 97 -6.15 -2.51 16.74
N GLN A 98 -6.69 -2.56 15.52
CA GLN A 98 -6.46 -3.63 14.54
C GLN A 98 -4.97 -3.79 14.22
N MET A 99 -4.19 -2.71 14.26
CA MET A 99 -2.75 -2.70 13.91
C MET A 99 -1.83 -2.64 15.14
N ALA A 100 -2.36 -2.86 16.35
CA ALA A 100 -1.59 -2.70 17.58
C ALA A 100 -0.40 -3.67 17.71
N ASP A 101 -0.44 -4.81 17.03
CA ASP A 101 0.56 -5.88 17.04
C ASP A 101 1.53 -5.80 15.84
N HIS A 102 1.67 -4.62 15.24
CA HIS A 102 2.51 -4.40 14.05
C HIS A 102 3.95 -4.91 14.21
N THR A 103 4.53 -4.80 15.40
CA THR A 103 5.92 -5.21 15.68
C THR A 103 6.03 -6.73 15.73
N GLU A 104 5.10 -7.38 16.41
CA GLU A 104 5.02 -8.82 16.57
C GLU A 104 4.77 -9.50 15.22
N VAL A 105 3.88 -8.92 14.41
CA VAL A 105 3.63 -9.38 13.03
C VAL A 105 4.91 -9.31 12.20
N MET A 106 5.60 -8.17 12.16
CA MET A 106 6.82 -8.01 11.35
C MET A 106 7.96 -8.94 11.80
N LYS A 107 8.06 -9.24 13.10
CA LYS A 107 9.02 -10.21 13.64
C LYS A 107 8.62 -11.66 13.35
N GLY A 108 7.33 -11.95 13.25
CA GLY A 108 6.79 -13.30 13.13
C GLY A 108 6.68 -13.82 11.69
N ILE A 109 6.59 -12.93 10.69
CA ILE A 109 6.52 -13.36 9.29
C ILE A 109 7.86 -13.90 8.79
N TYR A 110 7.79 -14.88 7.88
CA TYR A 110 8.95 -15.26 7.09
C TYR A 110 8.99 -14.39 5.82
N GLN A 111 10.07 -13.63 5.65
CA GLN A 111 10.24 -12.79 4.46
C GLN A 111 10.78 -13.61 3.30
N TYR A 112 9.90 -13.98 2.36
CA TYR A 112 10.27 -14.79 1.19
C TYR A 112 11.14 -13.99 0.21
N PRO A 113 12.23 -14.58 -0.33
CA PRO A 113 13.02 -13.94 -1.37
C PRO A 113 12.16 -13.55 -2.58
N GLY A 114 12.32 -12.31 -3.04
CA GLY A 114 11.56 -11.78 -4.18
C GLY A 114 10.21 -11.14 -3.82
N VAL A 115 9.78 -11.21 -2.55
CA VAL A 115 8.58 -10.52 -2.05
C VAL A 115 8.99 -9.29 -1.25
N ARG A 116 8.30 -8.17 -1.49
CA ARG A 116 8.46 -6.94 -0.72
C ARG A 116 7.35 -6.82 0.33
N TYR A 117 7.73 -6.37 1.51
CA TYR A 117 6.85 -6.25 2.68
C TYR A 117 6.78 -4.81 3.17
N PRO A 118 6.23 -3.86 2.39
CA PRO A 118 6.08 -2.49 2.84
C PRO A 118 5.20 -2.39 4.09
N VAL A 119 5.53 -1.42 4.93
CA VAL A 119 4.76 -1.06 6.12
C VAL A 119 4.47 0.43 6.11
N LEU A 120 3.28 0.79 6.57
CA LEU A 120 2.89 2.20 6.68
C LEU A 120 3.50 2.80 7.95
N THR A 121 4.20 3.92 7.81
CA THR A 121 4.73 4.70 8.95
C THR A 121 4.12 6.10 8.92
N PRO A 122 3.03 6.35 9.67
CA PRO A 122 2.30 7.61 9.57
C PRO A 122 3.05 8.80 10.17
N ASN A 123 4.11 8.56 10.95
CA ASN A 123 4.93 9.60 11.56
C ASN A 123 6.30 9.03 11.94
N LEU A 124 7.21 9.92 12.35
CA LEU A 124 8.57 9.54 12.74
C LEU A 124 8.63 8.60 13.96
N GLN A 125 7.64 8.64 14.86
CA GLN A 125 7.57 7.66 15.96
C GLN A 125 7.23 6.26 15.44
N GLY A 126 6.28 6.15 14.51
CA GLY A 126 5.97 4.91 13.82
C GLY A 126 7.18 4.38 13.05
N PHE A 127 7.91 5.26 12.37
CA PHE A 127 9.17 4.89 11.71
C PHE A 127 10.23 4.42 12.72
N HIS A 128 10.38 5.08 13.86
CA HIS A 128 11.31 4.65 14.91
C HIS A 128 10.97 3.23 15.41
N ASN A 129 9.68 2.92 15.56
CA ASN A 129 9.24 1.57 15.92
C ASN A 129 9.46 0.54 14.81
N ALA A 130 9.54 1.00 13.55
CA ALA A 130 9.89 0.20 12.38
C ALA A 130 11.40 0.02 12.18
N MET A 131 12.27 0.50 13.09
CA MET A 131 13.72 0.29 12.98
C MET A 131 14.06 -1.20 12.85
N GLY A 132 14.82 -1.54 11.79
CA GLY A 132 15.10 -2.91 11.38
C GLY A 132 14.31 -3.38 10.16
N ILE A 133 13.31 -2.60 9.73
CA ILE A 133 12.59 -2.76 8.47
C ILE A 133 13.25 -1.87 7.41
N ASN A 134 13.41 -2.39 6.19
CA ASN A 134 14.11 -1.71 5.10
C ASN A 134 13.18 -1.18 3.99
N ILE A 135 11.87 -1.38 4.11
CA ILE A 135 10.84 -0.89 3.17
C ILE A 135 9.74 -0.22 3.99
N VAL A 136 9.57 1.09 3.79
CA VAL A 136 8.57 1.90 4.51
C VAL A 136 7.81 2.79 3.54
N ASP A 137 6.51 2.94 3.78
CA ASP A 137 5.66 3.86 3.03
C ASP A 137 5.65 5.24 3.69
N SER A 138 5.69 6.27 2.84
CA SER A 138 5.64 7.69 3.20
C SER A 138 4.81 8.45 2.15
N ALA A 139 4.45 9.70 2.43
CA ALA A 139 3.78 10.55 1.45
C ALA A 139 4.50 11.88 1.30
N VAL A 140 4.67 12.31 0.05
CA VAL A 140 5.23 13.62 -0.30
C VAL A 140 4.46 14.73 0.44
N SER A 141 5.16 15.74 0.97
CA SER A 141 4.59 16.83 1.78
C SER A 141 3.79 16.39 3.01
N GLY A 142 3.91 15.13 3.45
CA GLY A 142 3.07 14.56 4.51
C GLY A 142 1.58 14.54 4.12
N LEU A 143 1.30 14.31 2.83
CA LEU A 143 -0.07 14.23 2.32
C LEU A 143 -0.84 13.07 2.96
N GLY A 144 -2.16 13.23 2.96
CA GLY A 144 -3.09 12.27 3.54
C GLY A 144 -3.70 12.78 4.84
N GLY A 145 -4.10 11.83 5.67
CA GLY A 145 -4.88 12.05 6.89
C GLY A 145 -5.46 10.72 7.36
N CYS A 146 -5.79 10.61 8.63
CA CYS A 146 -6.41 9.41 9.18
C CYS A 146 -7.93 9.65 9.33
N PRO A 147 -8.81 8.92 8.61
CA PRO A 147 -10.25 9.08 8.79
C PRO A 147 -10.70 8.71 10.21
N TYR A 148 -9.94 7.87 10.92
CA TYR A 148 -10.21 7.44 12.29
C TYR A 148 -9.68 8.41 13.36
N ALA A 149 -8.77 9.32 13.01
CA ALA A 149 -8.17 10.29 13.93
C ALA A 149 -8.25 11.71 13.36
N LYS A 150 -9.36 12.41 13.66
CA LYS A 150 -9.55 13.82 13.29
C LYS A 150 -8.38 14.66 13.81
N GLY A 151 -7.68 15.33 12.89
CA GLY A 151 -6.52 16.17 13.21
C GLY A 151 -5.17 15.46 13.26
N ALA A 152 -5.10 14.15 12.98
CA ALA A 152 -3.82 13.49 12.77
C ALA A 152 -3.10 14.09 11.57
N SER A 153 -1.79 14.34 11.70
CA SER A 153 -0.95 15.07 10.75
C SER A 153 -0.79 14.42 9.37
N GLY A 154 -1.32 13.21 9.15
CA GLY A 154 -1.20 12.45 7.91
C GLY A 154 -0.11 11.40 7.97
N ASN A 155 0.45 11.04 6.82
CA ASN A 155 1.59 10.14 6.71
C ASN A 155 2.91 10.86 7.05
N VAL A 156 3.98 10.11 7.32
CA VAL A 156 5.31 10.72 7.43
C VAL A 156 5.65 11.39 6.10
N ALA A 157 6.12 12.63 6.17
CA ALA A 157 6.57 13.34 4.98
C ALA A 157 7.80 12.63 4.39
N THR A 158 7.76 12.31 3.10
CA THR A 158 8.86 11.64 2.40
C THR A 158 10.17 12.43 2.53
N GLU A 159 10.09 13.76 2.50
CA GLU A 159 11.22 14.68 2.66
C GLU A 159 11.89 14.55 4.04
N ASP A 160 11.08 14.54 5.10
CA ASP A 160 11.56 14.42 6.48
C ASP A 160 12.22 13.06 6.71
N LEU A 161 11.64 12.00 6.12
CA LEU A 161 12.20 10.65 6.15
C LEU A 161 13.54 10.58 5.42
N ILE A 162 13.63 11.09 4.19
CA ILE A 162 14.89 11.10 3.42
C ILE A 162 15.97 11.89 4.17
N TYR A 163 15.62 13.07 4.69
CA TYR A 163 16.56 13.91 5.43
C TYR A 163 17.14 13.18 6.66
N MET A 164 16.28 12.54 7.45
CA MET A 164 16.70 11.75 8.60
C MET A 164 17.56 10.55 8.19
N LEU A 165 17.15 9.78 7.17
CA LEU A 165 17.92 8.63 6.68
C LEU A 165 19.31 9.04 6.18
N ASN A 166 19.41 10.15 5.45
CA ASN A 166 20.69 10.72 5.03
C ASN A 166 21.57 11.08 6.24
N GLY A 167 20.98 11.68 7.28
CA GLY A 167 21.69 12.01 8.53
C GLY A 167 22.16 10.77 9.30
N LEU A 168 21.49 9.63 9.13
CA LEU A 168 21.90 8.32 9.67
C LEU A 168 22.90 7.58 8.76
N GLY A 169 23.29 8.15 7.62
CA GLY A 169 24.19 7.52 6.65
C GLY A 169 23.52 6.43 5.79
N LEU A 170 22.19 6.35 5.78
CA LEU A 170 21.42 5.39 5.00
C LEU A 170 21.04 5.99 3.64
N ASN A 171 21.48 5.34 2.56
CA ASN A 171 21.18 5.76 1.20
C ASN A 171 19.85 5.18 0.71
N THR A 172 18.94 6.04 0.26
CA THR A 172 17.66 5.65 -0.33
C THR A 172 17.68 5.66 -1.86
N GLY A 173 18.68 6.30 -2.49
CA GLY A 173 18.72 6.58 -3.92
C GLY A 173 17.75 7.68 -4.38
N VAL A 174 17.00 8.30 -3.47
CA VAL A 174 15.98 9.31 -3.80
C VAL A 174 16.57 10.72 -3.72
N ASN A 175 16.33 11.54 -4.75
CA ASN A 175 16.76 12.93 -4.78
C ASN A 175 15.79 13.81 -3.96
N LEU A 176 16.24 14.26 -2.79
CA LEU A 176 15.44 15.07 -1.86
C LEU A 176 14.87 16.34 -2.50
N TYR A 177 15.68 17.09 -3.25
CA TYR A 177 15.25 18.34 -3.88
C TYR A 177 14.11 18.13 -4.88
N LYS A 178 14.20 17.09 -5.71
CA LYS A 178 13.13 16.75 -6.67
C LYS A 178 11.84 16.33 -5.97
N VAL A 179 11.92 15.65 -4.83
CA VAL A 179 10.74 15.33 -4.01
C VAL A 179 10.11 16.60 -3.46
N MET A 180 10.91 17.53 -2.94
CA MET A 180 10.42 18.82 -2.43
C MET A 180 9.76 19.66 -3.53
N GLU A 181 10.31 19.69 -4.74
CA GLU A 181 9.71 20.36 -5.90
C GLU A 181 8.32 19.78 -6.22
N ALA A 182 8.22 18.45 -6.30
CA ALA A 182 6.95 17.75 -6.50
C ALA A 182 5.96 18.05 -5.36
N GLY A 183 6.45 18.09 -4.12
CA GLY A 183 5.65 18.42 -2.93
C GLY A 183 5.10 19.83 -2.95
N ASN A 184 5.91 20.82 -3.33
CA ASN A 184 5.46 22.20 -3.50
C ASN A 184 4.42 22.33 -4.63
N PHE A 185 4.63 21.64 -5.75
CA PHE A 185 3.67 21.61 -6.86
C PHE A 185 2.29 21.11 -6.40
N ILE A 186 2.23 19.93 -5.77
CA ILE A 186 0.94 19.34 -5.37
C ILE A 186 0.27 20.15 -4.25
N CYS A 187 1.04 20.66 -3.28
CA CYS A 187 0.54 21.53 -2.21
C CYS A 187 -0.16 22.78 -2.75
N ARG A 188 0.45 23.45 -3.73
CA ARG A 188 -0.17 24.60 -4.42
C ARG A 188 -1.46 24.21 -5.15
N ALA A 189 -1.45 23.08 -5.86
CA ALA A 189 -2.61 22.62 -6.61
C ALA A 189 -3.84 22.31 -5.72
N ILE A 190 -3.62 21.84 -4.50
CA ILE A 190 -4.70 21.50 -3.55
C ILE A 190 -4.92 22.56 -2.47
N ASN A 191 -4.30 23.74 -2.60
CA ASN A 191 -4.35 24.84 -1.63
C ASN A 191 -4.07 24.39 -0.18
N LYS A 192 -3.00 23.61 0.01
CA LYS A 192 -2.51 23.18 1.32
C LYS A 192 -1.06 23.57 1.51
N THR A 193 -0.70 23.86 2.76
CA THR A 193 0.71 23.97 3.16
C THR A 193 1.30 22.56 3.32
N THR A 194 2.58 22.40 3.00
CA THR A 194 3.30 21.14 3.25
C THR A 194 3.40 20.86 4.76
N ASN A 195 3.27 19.60 5.16
CA ASN A 195 3.52 19.13 6.52
C ASN A 195 4.99 18.71 6.73
N SER A 196 5.82 18.71 5.68
CA SER A 196 7.25 18.45 5.80
C SER A 196 7.96 19.61 6.51
N LYS A 197 8.64 19.31 7.61
CA LYS A 197 9.51 20.28 8.30
C LYS A 197 10.72 20.67 7.45
N VAL A 198 11.26 19.72 6.70
CA VAL A 198 12.39 19.95 5.78
C VAL A 198 11.98 20.92 4.67
N ALA A 199 10.84 20.67 4.01
CA ALA A 199 10.35 21.55 2.96
C ALA A 199 10.01 22.95 3.49
N GLN A 200 9.36 23.04 4.67
CA GLN A 200 9.09 24.32 5.33
C GLN A 200 10.38 25.11 5.57
N ALA A 201 11.45 24.47 6.07
CA ALA A 201 12.71 25.14 6.32
C ALA A 201 13.40 25.63 5.03
N SER A 202 13.25 24.91 3.93
CA SER A 202 13.92 25.24 2.66
C SER A 202 13.19 26.28 1.80
N PHE A 203 11.86 26.39 1.90
CA PHE A 203 11.07 27.37 1.15
C PHE A 203 10.77 28.66 1.93
N SER A 204 11.28 28.79 3.16
CA SER A 204 11.13 29.99 4.00
C SER A 204 12.22 31.05 3.76
N VAL A 205 12.80 31.10 2.55
CA VAL A 205 13.79 32.12 2.13
C VAL A 205 13.26 32.86 0.91
#